data_AF-A0A554LWL1-F1
#
_entry.id   AF-A0A554LWL1-F1
#
_cell.length_a   1.000
_cell.length_b   1.000
_cell.length_c   1.000
_cell.angle_alpha   90.00
_cell.angle_beta   90.00
_cell.angle_gamma   90.00
#
_symmetry.space_group_name_H-M   'P 1'
#
loop_
_entity.id
_entity.type
_entity.pdbx_description
1 polymer ?
#
loop_
_entity_poly.entity_id
_entity_poly.type
_entity_poly.pdbx_seq_one_letter_code
_entity_poly.pdbx_strand_id
1 'polypeptide(L)'
;MVNPYAMKNPVFREIVAIKEKDIVSTDGRFTHHLKNSNRLVGEYNYPGALGVKTGFTPAAGHCLVSMAERDGRTLISVVLNTTESTITVSASESRKLLDWGFTNWQWN
;
A
#
# COMPACT_ATOMS: atom_id res chain seq x y z
N MET A 1 8.22 4.40 -11.35
CA MET A 1 8.41 5.72 -10.74
C MET A 1 7.21 6.02 -9.86
N VAL A 2 7.35 5.88 -8.54
CA VAL A 2 6.32 6.27 -7.57
C VAL A 2 6.50 7.75 -7.28
N ASN A 3 5.53 8.57 -7.66
CA ASN A 3 5.55 10.01 -7.44
C ASN A 3 4.33 10.39 -6.59
N PRO A 4 4.47 11.19 -5.51
CA PRO A 4 3.34 11.85 -4.84
C PRO A 4 2.32 12.47 -5.81
N TYR A 5 2.75 12.80 -7.03
CA TYR A 5 1.91 13.23 -8.13
C TYR A 5 0.68 12.34 -8.39
N ALA A 6 0.80 11.00 -8.37
CA ALA A 6 -0.36 10.14 -8.59
C ALA A 6 -1.43 10.32 -7.50
N MET A 7 -1.00 10.58 -6.26
CA MET A 7 -1.87 10.85 -5.11
C MET A 7 -2.52 12.24 -5.14
N LYS A 8 -2.20 13.10 -6.13
CA LYS A 8 -2.94 14.33 -6.42
C LYS A 8 -4.24 14.06 -7.19
N ASN A 9 -4.37 12.92 -7.85
CA ASN A 9 -5.59 12.53 -8.53
C ASN A 9 -6.58 11.92 -7.50
N PRO A 10 -7.78 12.50 -7.32
CA PRO A 10 -8.73 12.02 -6.32
C PRO A 10 -9.24 10.60 -6.62
N VAL A 11 -9.42 10.27 -7.90
CA VAL A 11 -9.85 8.93 -8.34
C VAL A 11 -8.78 7.89 -8.00
N PHE A 12 -7.50 8.22 -8.24
CA PHE A 12 -6.41 7.32 -7.88
C PHE A 12 -6.38 7.06 -6.37
N ARG A 13 -6.48 8.12 -5.56
CA ARG A 13 -6.50 8.04 -4.10
C ARG A 13 -7.65 7.16 -3.59
N GLU A 14 -8.84 7.34 -4.15
CA GLU A 14 -10.00 6.52 -3.82
C GLU A 14 -9.71 5.05 -4.12
N ILE A 15 -9.26 4.74 -5.33
CA ILE A 15 -9.01 3.36 -5.77
C ILE A 15 -7.99 2.65 -4.88
N VAL A 16 -6.85 3.28 -4.59
CA VAL A 16 -5.76 2.61 -3.84
C VAL A 16 -6.07 2.41 -2.35
N ALA A 17 -7.06 3.14 -1.81
CA ALA A 17 -7.50 3.05 -0.43
C ALA A 17 -8.63 2.02 -0.20
N ILE A 18 -9.24 1.48 -1.27
CA ILE A 18 -10.26 0.45 -1.17
C ILE A 18 -9.67 -0.81 -0.52
N LYS A 19 -10.28 -1.31 0.55
CA LYS A 19 -9.86 -2.55 1.24
C LYS A 19 -10.26 -3.80 0.47
N GLU A 20 -11.49 -3.80 0.00
CA GLU A 20 -12.07 -4.88 -0.79
C GLU A 20 -13.22 -4.32 -1.64
N LYS A 21 -13.49 -4.96 -2.78
CA LYS A 21 -14.57 -4.57 -3.68
C LYS A 21 -14.99 -5.75 -4.53
N ASP A 22 -16.30 -5.91 -4.66
CA ASP A 22 -16.88 -6.77 -5.68
C ASP A 22 -16.89 -6.03 -7.01
N ILE A 23 -16.26 -6.63 -8.02
CA ILE A 23 -16.27 -6.13 -9.39
C ILE A 23 -17.11 -7.08 -10.23
N VAL A 24 -18.13 -6.53 -10.87
CA VAL A 24 -19.01 -7.25 -11.78
C VAL A 24 -18.49 -7.09 -13.21
N SER A 25 -18.45 -8.17 -13.98
CA SER A 25 -18.11 -8.14 -15.40
C SER A 25 -19.09 -7.24 -16.17
N THR A 26 -18.66 -6.67 -17.29
CA THR A 26 -19.49 -5.71 -18.06
C THR A 26 -20.78 -6.32 -18.60
N ASP A 27 -20.82 -7.65 -18.75
CA ASP A 27 -22.00 -8.42 -19.16
C ASP A 27 -22.85 -8.93 -17.99
N GLY A 28 -22.47 -8.60 -16.75
CA GLY A 28 -23.20 -8.96 -15.52
C GLY A 28 -23.06 -10.43 -15.10
N ARG A 29 -22.28 -11.26 -15.81
CA ARG A 29 -22.24 -12.71 -15.59
C ARG A 29 -21.34 -13.16 -14.46
N PHE A 30 -20.28 -12.41 -14.18
CA PHE A 30 -19.27 -12.79 -13.18
C PHE A 30 -19.10 -11.68 -12.15
N THR A 31 -19.05 -12.07 -10.88
CA THR A 31 -18.67 -11.19 -9.79
C THR A 31 -17.36 -11.69 -9.20
N HIS A 32 -16.37 -10.79 -9.14
CA HIS A 32 -15.07 -11.06 -8.54
C HIS A 32 -14.95 -10.28 -7.24
N HIS A 33 -14.83 -10.99 -6.13
CA HIS A 33 -14.49 -10.39 -4.85
C HIS A 33 -12.99 -10.13 -4.78
N LEU A 34 -12.58 -8.86 -4.83
CA LEU A 34 -11.18 -8.46 -4.80
C LEU A 34 -10.80 -7.92 -3.43
N LYS A 35 -9.65 -8.37 -2.92
CA LYS A 35 -9.02 -7.83 -1.72
C LYS A 35 -7.78 -7.04 -2.09
N ASN A 36 -7.51 -5.96 -1.35
CA ASN A 36 -6.33 -5.16 -1.58
C ASN A 36 -5.07 -5.95 -1.26
N SER A 37 -4.23 -6.14 -2.28
CA SER A 37 -2.93 -6.80 -2.12
C SER A 37 -1.97 -6.05 -1.19
N ASN A 38 -2.13 -4.73 -1.02
CA ASN A 38 -1.40 -3.99 -0.01
C ASN A 38 -1.99 -4.29 1.38
N ARG A 39 -1.28 -5.13 2.12
CA ARG A 39 -1.69 -5.58 3.45
C ARG A 39 -1.81 -4.45 4.47
N LEU A 40 -1.10 -3.32 4.30
CA LEU A 40 -1.28 -2.17 5.19
C LEU A 40 -2.69 -1.58 5.10
N VAL A 41 -3.33 -1.63 3.92
CA VAL A 41 -4.71 -1.16 3.74
C VAL A 41 -5.71 -2.21 4.21
N GLY A 42 -5.53 -3.46 3.77
CA GLY A 42 -6.44 -4.56 4.05
C GLY A 42 -6.12 -5.25 5.39
N GLU A 43 -5.41 -6.37 5.28
CA GLU A 43 -5.15 -7.34 6.37
C GLU A 43 -4.62 -6.73 7.68
N TYR A 44 -3.69 -5.79 7.62
CA TYR A 44 -3.04 -5.19 8.79
C TYR A 44 -3.80 -3.98 9.33
N ASN A 45 -4.74 -3.41 8.55
CA ASN A 45 -5.49 -2.20 8.89
C ASN A 45 -4.61 -1.12 9.54
N TYR A 46 -3.49 -0.80 8.89
CA TYR A 46 -2.46 0.06 9.45
C TYR A 46 -3.00 1.49 9.66
N PRO A 47 -2.84 2.09 10.86
CA PRO A 47 -3.42 3.41 11.13
C PRO A 47 -2.91 4.48 10.17
N GLY A 48 -3.85 5.13 9.49
CA GLY A 48 -3.58 6.19 8.53
C GLY A 48 -3.20 5.69 7.13
N ALA A 49 -3.25 4.40 6.83
CA ALA A 49 -2.86 3.88 5.51
C ALA A 49 -3.71 4.48 4.36
N LEU A 50 -3.03 4.97 3.32
CA LEU A 50 -3.61 5.62 2.15
C LEU A 50 -3.38 4.85 0.85
N GLY A 51 -2.90 3.61 0.91
CA GLY A 51 -2.61 2.78 -0.27
C GLY A 51 -1.11 2.64 -0.58
N VAL A 52 -0.83 1.96 -1.69
CA VAL A 52 -0.39 2.51 -2.99
C VAL A 52 -0.26 1.29 -3.88
N LYS A 53 0.83 0.50 -3.82
CA LYS A 53 0.93 -0.72 -4.65
C LYS A 53 2.04 -1.71 -4.26
N THR A 54 1.69 -3.00 -4.31
CA THR A 54 2.61 -4.15 -4.28
C THR A 54 3.22 -4.48 -5.64
N GLY A 55 4.41 -5.07 -5.67
CA GLY A 55 5.02 -5.63 -6.88
C GLY A 55 5.81 -6.89 -6.57
N PHE A 56 5.87 -7.83 -7.52
CA PHE A 56 6.70 -9.03 -7.40
C PHE A 56 7.08 -9.56 -8.78
N THR A 57 8.36 -9.86 -8.95
CA THR A 57 8.87 -10.77 -9.99
C THR A 57 10.05 -11.55 -9.39
N PRO A 58 10.44 -12.71 -9.96
CA PRO A 58 11.60 -13.46 -9.46
C PRO A 58 12.89 -12.64 -9.41
N ALA A 59 13.10 -11.72 -10.36
CA ALA A 59 14.29 -10.87 -10.42
C ALA A 59 14.22 -9.63 -9.50
N ALA A 60 13.01 -9.13 -9.19
CA ALA A 60 12.83 -7.91 -8.40
C ALA A 60 12.54 -8.18 -6.90
N GLY A 61 12.30 -9.44 -6.53
CA GLY A 61 11.78 -9.80 -5.20
C GLY A 61 10.42 -9.17 -4.91
N HIS A 62 10.00 -9.20 -3.64
CA HIS A 62 8.81 -8.47 -3.22
C HIS A 62 9.12 -6.98 -3.07
N CYS A 63 8.25 -6.13 -3.62
CA CYS A 63 8.33 -4.68 -3.57
C CYS A 63 7.02 -4.13 -3.03
N LEU A 64 7.10 -3.04 -2.27
CA LEU A 64 5.92 -2.33 -1.80
C LEU A 64 6.19 -0.84 -1.71
N VAL A 65 5.27 -0.08 -2.27
CA VAL A 65 5.07 1.32 -1.92
C VAL A 65 3.82 1.44 -1.08
N SER A 66 3.97 2.11 0.06
CA SER A 66 2.87 2.46 0.95
C SER A 66 2.94 3.93 1.32
N MET A 67 1.77 4.54 1.54
CA MET A 67 1.61 5.87 2.08
C MET A 67 0.74 5.79 3.34
N ALA A 68 1.05 6.60 4.36
CA ALA A 68 0.20 6.75 5.53
C ALA A 68 0.19 8.20 6.03
N GLU A 69 -0.90 8.62 6.64
CA GLU A 69 -1.05 9.95 7.23
C GLU A 69 -1.46 9.87 8.71
N ARG A 70 -0.75 10.60 9.56
CA ARG A 70 -1.04 10.77 10.99
C ARG A 70 -0.80 12.22 11.36
N ASP A 71 -1.74 12.82 12.10
CA ASP A 71 -1.63 14.19 12.61
C ASP A 71 -1.25 15.23 11.55
N GLY A 72 -1.86 15.12 10.35
CA GLY A 72 -1.61 16.02 9.22
C GLY A 72 -0.24 15.84 8.53
N ARG A 73 0.50 14.78 8.86
CA ARG A 73 1.80 14.44 8.24
C ARG A 73 1.68 13.16 7.43
N THR A 74 2.07 13.24 6.17
CA THR A 74 2.05 12.11 5.24
C THR A 74 3.45 11.54 5.03
N LEU A 75 3.62 10.25 5.26
CA LEU A 75 4.85 9.51 4.96
C LEU A 75 4.65 8.55 3.79
N ILE A 76 5.71 8.32 3.03
CA ILE A 76 5.78 7.30 1.98
C ILE A 76 6.93 6.36 2.32
N SER A 77 6.66 5.05 2.37
CA SER A 77 7.70 4.02 2.44
C SER A 77 7.84 3.34 1.08
N VAL A 78 9.07 3.12 0.64
CA VAL A 78 9.40 2.36 -0.57
C VAL A 78 10.32 1.21 -0.18
N VAL A 79 9.84 -0.02 -0.29
CA VAL A 79 10.58 -1.26 -0.02
C VAL A 79 10.81 -1.97 -1.35
N LEU A 80 12.06 -2.32 -1.64
CA LEU A 80 12.48 -2.98 -2.87
C LEU A 80 13.30 -4.23 -2.55
N ASN A 81 13.21 -5.24 -3.44
CA ASN A 81 14.06 -6.43 -3.42
C ASN A 81 14.14 -7.15 -2.07
N THR A 82 13.01 -7.34 -1.40
CA THR A 82 12.98 -8.26 -0.27
C THR A 82 12.97 -9.69 -0.81
N THR A 83 14.03 -10.43 -0.51
CA THR A 83 14.33 -11.77 -1.06
C THR A 83 13.82 -12.92 -0.20
N GLU A 84 13.16 -12.65 0.93
CA GLU A 84 12.52 -13.69 1.73
C GLU A 84 11.36 -14.33 0.98
N SER A 85 11.13 -15.62 1.23
CA SER A 85 10.11 -16.43 0.55
C SER A 85 8.67 -16.07 0.91
N THR A 86 8.46 -15.21 1.91
CA THR A 86 7.10 -14.87 2.37
C THR A 86 6.56 -13.64 1.64
N ILE A 87 5.35 -13.76 1.09
CA ILE A 87 4.67 -12.65 0.40
C ILE A 87 4.35 -11.45 1.30
N THR A 88 4.47 -11.62 2.62
CA THR A 88 4.21 -10.59 3.64
C THR A 88 5.41 -9.70 3.92
N VAL A 89 6.63 -10.12 3.57
CA VAL A 89 7.88 -9.45 3.98
C VAL A 89 7.89 -7.96 3.63
N SER A 90 7.52 -7.59 2.41
CA SER A 90 7.50 -6.18 1.97
C SER A 90 6.52 -5.31 2.76
N ALA A 91 5.40 -5.89 3.21
CA ALA A 91 4.43 -5.23 4.09
C ALA A 91 4.96 -5.07 5.52
N SER A 92 5.60 -6.11 6.06
CA SER A 92 6.23 -6.05 7.38
C SER A 92 7.33 -4.98 7.45
N GLU A 93 8.19 -4.90 6.44
CA GLU A 93 9.25 -3.88 6.36
C GLU A 93 8.68 -2.48 6.15
N SER A 94 7.67 -2.33 5.30
CA SER A 94 6.98 -1.06 5.10
C SER A 94 6.34 -0.54 6.40
N ARG A 95 5.72 -1.43 7.19
CA ARG A 95 5.18 -1.10 8.51
C ARG A 95 6.28 -0.59 9.44
N LYS A 96 7.40 -1.31 9.55
CA LYS A 96 8.53 -0.92 10.40
C LYS A 96 9.07 0.47 10.03
N LEU A 97 9.24 0.75 8.74
CA LEU A 97 9.72 2.04 8.25
C LEU A 97 8.76 3.18 8.56
N LEU A 98 7.46 2.99 8.34
CA LEU A 98 6.45 4.00 8.65
C LEU A 98 6.36 4.25 10.16
N ASP A 99 6.34 3.20 10.98
CA ASP A 99 6.33 3.32 12.44
C ASP A 99 7.57 4.07 12.93
N TRP A 100 8.76 3.70 12.44
CA TRP A 100 9.98 4.39 12.77
C TRP A 100 9.93 5.88 12.39
N GLY A 101 9.45 6.20 11.19
CA GLY A 101 9.36 7.58 10.70
C GLY A 101 8.38 8.45 11.48
N PHE A 102 7.26 7.89 11.93
CA PHE A 102 6.31 8.63 12.78
C PHE A 102 6.81 8.78 14.22
N THR A 103 7.54 7.80 14.77
CA THR A 103 7.99 7.84 16.17
C THR A 103 9.29 8.61 16.39
N ASN A 104 10.21 8.63 15.42
CA ASN A 104 11.59 9.10 15.63
C ASN A 104 11.92 10.43 14.95
N TRP A 105 10.94 11.09 14.32
CA TRP A 105 11.12 12.41 13.73
C TRP A 105 10.31 13.46 14.47
N GLN A 106 10.93 14.60 14.77
CA GLN A 106 10.23 15.77 15.30
C GLN A 106 9.71 16.61 14.13
N TRP A 107 8.40 16.83 14.13
CA TRP A 107 7.70 17.54 13.06
C TRP A 107 7.52 19.00 13.45
N ASN A 108 8.55 19.81 13.19
CA ASN A 108 8.55 21.26 13.41
C ASN A 108 7.48 21.99 12.59
#